data_AF-A0A6L9YV24-F1
#
_entry.id   AF-A0A6L9YV24-F1
#
_cell.length_a   1.000
_cell.length_b   1.000
_cell.length_c   1.000
_cell.angle_alpha   90.00
_cell.angle_beta   90.00
_cell.angle_gamma   90.00
#
_symmetry.space_group_name_H-M   'P 1'
#
loop_
_entity.id
_entity.type
_entity.pdbx_description
1 polymer ?
#
loop_
_entity_poly.entity_id
_entity_poly.type
_entity_poly.pdbx_seq_one_letter_code
_entity_poly.pdbx_strand_id
1 'polypeptide(L)' 'MVTQINNQTSEIIYPESDGLPLADNTLQFRLITTIQGGIDALFKDNPNVFVAGDLFWYPVEGE' A
#
# COMPACT_ATOMS: atom_id res chain seq x y z
N MET A 1 19.15 28.71 30.92
CA MET A 1 17.90 28.05 30.48
C MET A 1 18.21 27.33 29.19
N VAL A 2 18.07 26.00 29.16
CA VAL A 2 18.15 25.22 27.92
C VAL A 2 16.95 24.29 27.95
N THR A 3 15.96 24.58 27.11
CA THR A 3 14.79 23.72 26.94
C THR A 3 15.24 22.53 26.10
N GLN A 4 15.40 21.37 26.72
CA GLN A 4 15.57 20.12 25.99
C GLN A 4 14.28 19.82 25.22
N ILE A 5 14.37 19.81 23.89
CA ILE A 5 13.30 19.36 23.01
C ILE A 5 13.35 17.83 23.05
N ASN A 6 12.44 17.22 23.82
CA ASN A 6 12.26 15.77 23.79
C ASN A 6 11.63 15.39 22.44
N ASN A 7 12.46 15.09 21.44
CA ASN A 7 12.03 14.39 20.24
C ASN A 7 11.79 12.91 20.60
N GLN A 8 10.69 12.64 21.30
CA GLN A 8 10.12 11.30 21.36
C GLN A 8 9.36 11.10 20.05
N THR A 9 10.01 10.58 19.03
CA THR A 9 9.31 10.05 17.84
C THR A 9 8.57 8.80 18.30
N SER A 10 7.27 8.93 18.58
CA SER A 10 6.39 7.79 18.80
C SER A 10 6.51 6.83 17.61
N GLU A 11 6.59 5.53 17.88
CA GLU A 11 6.58 4.51 16.83
C GLU A 11 5.28 4.61 16.03
N ILE A 12 5.40 4.82 14.71
CA ILE A 12 4.27 4.93 13.80
C ILE A 12 3.88 3.53 13.35
N ILE A 13 2.65 3.13 13.65
CA ILE A 13 2.09 1.84 13.24
C ILE A 13 1.22 2.07 12.01
N TYR A 14 1.68 1.60 10.86
CA TYR A 14 0.90 1.63 9.63
C TYR A 14 -0.13 0.48 9.61
N PRO A 15 -1.38 0.73 9.22
CA PRO A 15 -2.40 -0.30 9.18
C PRO A 15 -2.10 -1.33 8.07
N GLU A 16 -2.27 -2.61 8.38
CA GLU A 16 -2.15 -3.72 7.44
C GLU A 16 -3.48 -4.07 6.74
N SER A 17 -4.56 -3.38 7.09
CA SER A 17 -5.90 -3.59 6.56
C SER A 17 -6.76 -2.34 6.75
N ASP A 18 -7.68 -2.10 5.82
CA ASP A 18 -8.76 -1.12 5.95
C ASP A 18 -9.99 -1.69 6.69
N GLY A 19 -9.93 -2.96 7.10
CA GLY A 19 -11.03 -3.69 7.74
C GLY A 19 -12.14 -4.10 6.77
N LEU A 20 -11.94 -3.98 5.46
CA LEU A 20 -12.90 -4.35 4.43
C LEU A 20 -12.57 -5.71 3.82
N PRO A 21 -13.59 -6.46 3.35
CA PRO A 21 -13.42 -7.84 2.91
C PRO A 21 -12.77 -7.97 1.51
N LEU A 22 -12.11 -6.91 1.03
CA LEU A 22 -11.61 -6.81 -0.35
C LEU A 22 -10.51 -7.85 -0.61
N ALA A 23 -9.68 -8.16 0.39
CA ALA A 23 -8.65 -9.20 0.29
C ALA A 23 -9.02 -10.51 1.00
N ASP A 24 -10.16 -10.57 1.68
CA ASP A 24 -10.45 -11.63 2.66
C ASP A 24 -11.08 -12.89 2.07
N ASN A 25 -11.30 -12.95 0.75
CA ASN A 25 -11.83 -14.17 0.14
C ASN A 25 -11.48 -14.35 -1.35
N THR A 26 -11.75 -15.57 -1.83
CA THR A 26 -11.33 -16.05 -3.16
C THR A 26 -12.07 -15.40 -4.34
N LEU A 27 -13.28 -14.87 -4.13
CA LEU A 27 -14.02 -14.16 -5.18
C LEU A 27 -13.34 -12.83 -5.48
N GLN A 28 -13.11 -12.01 -4.45
CA GLN A 28 -12.48 -10.72 -4.59
C GLN A 28 -11.02 -10.87 -5.07
N PHE A 29 -10.26 -11.81 -4.49
CA PHE A 29 -8.90 -12.12 -4.95
C PHE A 29 -8.84 -12.39 -6.46
N ARG A 30 -9.78 -13.20 -6.97
CA ARG A 30 -9.85 -13.52 -8.41
C ARG A 30 -10.12 -12.28 -9.25
N LEU A 31 -10.99 -11.38 -8.81
CA LEU A 31 -11.29 -10.14 -9.53
C LEU A 31 -10.07 -9.21 -9.55
N ILE A 32 -9.42 -9.01 -8.41
CA ILE A 32 -8.24 -8.14 -8.28
C ILE A 32 -7.12 -8.65 -9.18
N THR A 33 -6.78 -9.94 -9.10
CA THR A 33 -5.69 -10.53 -9.90
C THR A 33 -5.98 -10.52 -11.40
N THR A 34 -7.25 -10.68 -11.81
CA THR A 34 -7.63 -10.59 -13.22
C THR A 34 -7.42 -9.17 -13.76
N ILE A 35 -7.87 -8.15 -13.01
CA ILE A 35 -7.75 -6.75 -13.42
C ILE A 35 -6.29 -6.31 -13.38
N GLN A 36 -5.59 -6.56 -12.26
CA GLN A 36 -4.18 -6.21 -12.07
C GLN A 36 -3.32 -6.84 -13.17
N GLY A 37 -3.47 -8.14 -13.43
CA GLY A 37 -2.68 -8.83 -14.45
C GLY A 37 -2.96 -8.33 -15.87
N GLY A 38 -4.21 -7.94 -16.17
CA GLY A 38 -4.55 -7.32 -17.45
C GLY A 38 -3.88 -5.95 -17.66
N ILE A 39 -3.85 -5.11 -16.61
CA ILE A 39 -3.21 -3.80 -16.65
C ILE A 39 -1.68 -3.95 -16.67
N ASP A 40 -1.12 -4.89 -15.90
CA ASP A 40 0.31 -5.21 -15.92
C ASP A 40 0.77 -5.65 -17.32
N ALA A 41 0.01 -6.55 -17.95
CA ALA A 41 0.27 -6.98 -19.32
C ALA A 41 0.19 -5.83 -20.34
N LEU A 42 -0.71 -4.86 -20.14
CA LEU A 42 -0.84 -3.67 -20.99
C LEU A 42 0.41 -2.78 -20.92
N PHE A 43 1.05 -2.68 -19.74
CA PHE A 43 2.21 -1.82 -19.51
C PHE A 43 3.55 -2.56 -19.44
N LYS A 44 3.59 -3.86 -19.80
CA LYS A 44 4.77 -4.73 -19.66
C LYS A 44 6.09 -4.16 -20.22
N ASP A 45 6.01 -3.31 -21.25
CA ASP A 45 7.18 -2.74 -21.94
C ASP A 45 7.53 -1.32 -21.46
N ASN A 46 6.78 -0.76 -20.50
CA ASN A 46 7.04 0.57 -19.94
C ASN A 46 7.69 0.47 -18.55
N PRO A 47 9.02 0.68 -18.44
CA PRO A 47 9.74 0.53 -17.17
C PRO A 47 9.39 1.58 -16.12
N ASN A 48 8.63 2.63 -16.47
CA ASN A 48 8.20 3.67 -15.53
C ASN A 48 6.83 3.38 -14.90
N VAL A 49 6.20 2.25 -15.22
CA VAL A 49 4.88 1.88 -14.71
C VAL A 49 5.01 0.68 -13.78
N PHE A 50 4.39 0.79 -12.61
CA PHE A 50 4.24 -0.29 -11.65
C PHE A 50 2.76 -0.49 -11.36
N VAL A 51 2.28 -1.72 -11.45
CA VAL A 51 0.86 -2.07 -11.29
C VAL A 51 0.70 -2.98 -10.07
N ALA A 52 0.18 -2.41 -8.98
CA ALA A 52 -0.14 -3.16 -7.78
C ALA A 52 -1.59 -3.66 -7.77
N GLY A 53 -1.86 -4.76 -7.04
CA GLY A 53 -3.20 -5.29 -6.83
C GLY A 53 -3.82 -4.76 -5.54
N ASP A 54 -3.26 -5.17 -4.42
CA ASP A 54 -3.63 -4.74 -3.06
C ASP A 54 -2.35 -4.32 -2.33
N LEU A 55 -2.09 -3.01 -2.30
CA LEU A 55 -0.82 -2.45 -1.82
C LEU A 55 -1.09 -1.31 -0.84
N PHE A 56 -0.59 -1.50 0.38
CA PHE A 56 -0.46 -0.44 1.37
C PHE A 56 0.81 0.36 1.07
N TRP A 57 0.63 1.57 0.52
CA TRP A 57 1.72 2.47 0.19
C TRP A 57 1.69 3.69 1.12
N TYR A 58 2.72 3.84 1.94
CA TYR A 58 2.98 5.02 2.77
C TYR A 58 4.26 5.72 2.28
N PRO A 59 4.17 6.68 1.32
CA PRO A 59 5.35 7.27 0.70
C PRO A 59 6.08 8.26 1.61
N VAL A 60 5.35 8.79 2.59
CA VAL A 60 5.82 9.77 3.56
C VAL A 60 5.55 9.21 4.94
N GLU A 61 6.54 9.28 5.81
CA GLU A 61 6.44 8.75 7.16
C GLU A 61 5.41 9.54 7.98
N GLY A 62 4.34 8.88 8.43
CA GLY A 62 3.32 9.45 9.30
C GLY A 62 2.19 10.24 8.63
N GLU A 63 2.07 10.21 7.29
CA GLU A 63 0.97 10.82 6.52
C GLU A 63 -0.16 9.85 6.16
#